data_AF-A0A3A8I941-F1
#
_entry.id   AF-A0A3A8I941-F1
#
_cell.length_a   1.000
_cell.length_b   1.000
_cell.length_c   1.000
_cell.angle_alpha   90.00
_cell.angle_beta   90.00
_cell.angle_gamma   90.00
#
_symmetry.space_group_name_H-M   'P 1'
#
loop_
_entity.id
_entity.type
_entity.pdbx_description
1 polymer ?
#
loop_
_entity_poly.entity_id
_entity_poly.type
_entity_poly.pdbx_seq_one_letter_code
_entity_poly.pdbx_strand_id
1 'polypeptide(L)'
;MRRPLLPTLLLACSLAVPALAAEPAKKPSKAPAKTICVNVKDGSKAVQGTNLVVEPGEKIHDAVAVDGDVIVKKGAVVDNDVAAVRGRVILEPGARVKGDVVSIGGEVRVPAGAHVDGSATALGGKLHLDKKEDVGGETVDFSLVFNGDDLVKEFIGKALDEDAGKCHILDDDDDDKDDDDKDV
;
A
#
# COMPACT_ATOMS: atom_id res chain seq x y z
N MET A 1 30.48 -80.70 11.06
CA MET A 1 30.10 -80.13 9.76
C MET A 1 29.95 -78.62 9.91
N ARG A 2 30.61 -77.84 9.04
CA ARG A 2 30.33 -76.45 8.60
C ARG A 2 30.21 -75.31 9.65
N ARG A 3 31.23 -74.44 9.68
CA ARG A 3 31.15 -72.96 9.92
C ARG A 3 30.45 -72.28 8.70
N PRO A 4 30.33 -70.92 8.56
CA PRO A 4 30.37 -69.74 9.46
C PRO A 4 29.23 -68.71 9.15
N LEU A 5 29.17 -67.55 9.85
CA LEU A 5 29.12 -66.17 9.27
C LEU A 5 28.75 -65.09 10.32
N LEU A 6 29.70 -64.18 10.56
CA LEU A 6 29.65 -62.82 11.15
C LEU A 6 28.91 -61.83 10.20
N PRO A 7 28.93 -60.47 10.37
CA PRO A 7 28.72 -59.55 11.51
C PRO A 7 27.84 -58.32 11.08
N THR A 8 28.01 -57.14 11.71
CA THR A 8 27.58 -55.76 11.32
C THR A 8 26.18 -55.32 11.81
N LEU A 9 25.86 -54.07 12.16
CA LEU A 9 26.52 -52.76 12.38
C LEU A 9 25.34 -51.76 12.48
N LEU A 10 25.35 -50.80 13.41
CA LEU A 10 24.72 -49.45 13.37
C LEU A 10 24.37 -49.03 14.82
N LEU A 11 25.20 -48.28 15.54
CA LEU A 11 25.61 -46.87 15.33
C LEU A 11 24.50 -45.87 15.71
N ALA A 12 24.67 -45.31 16.90
CA ALA A 12 24.39 -43.95 17.36
C ALA A 12 23.37 -43.09 16.58
N CYS A 13 22.31 -42.65 17.28
CA CYS A 13 21.70 -41.32 17.10
C CYS A 13 20.70 -41.03 18.22
N SER A 14 21.14 -40.36 19.29
CA SER A 14 20.24 -39.54 20.11
C SER A 14 20.94 -38.20 20.33
N LEU A 15 20.83 -37.39 19.28
CA LEU A 15 21.31 -36.02 19.19
C LEU A 15 20.65 -35.16 20.28
N ALA A 16 21.51 -34.31 20.84
CA ALA A 16 21.17 -33.21 21.71
C ALA A 16 19.96 -32.42 21.20
N VAL A 17 19.02 -32.18 22.11
CA VAL A 17 17.99 -31.14 21.98
C VAL A 17 18.70 -29.78 22.08
N PRO A 18 18.69 -28.93 21.03
CA PRO A 18 19.04 -27.54 21.22
C PRO A 18 17.86 -26.93 21.98
N ALA A 19 18.13 -26.54 23.22
CA ALA A 19 17.32 -25.58 23.94
C ALA A 19 17.29 -24.29 23.10
N LEU A 20 16.23 -24.12 22.32
CA LEU A 20 15.95 -22.90 21.59
C LEU A 20 15.55 -21.85 22.63
N ALA A 21 16.57 -21.18 23.16
CA ALA A 21 16.43 -19.97 23.96
C ALA A 21 15.70 -18.93 23.08
N ALA A 22 14.40 -18.79 23.29
CA ALA A 22 13.63 -17.67 22.79
C ALA A 22 14.12 -16.42 23.53
N GLU A 23 15.15 -15.77 22.98
CA GLU A 23 15.57 -14.45 23.42
C GLU A 23 14.42 -13.47 23.09
N PRO A 24 13.88 -12.74 24.08
CA PRO A 24 12.84 -11.76 23.82
C PRO A 24 13.48 -10.62 23.01
N ALA A 25 13.12 -10.55 21.74
CA ALA A 25 13.50 -9.46 20.84
C ALA A 25 13.13 -8.11 21.48
N LYS A 26 14.16 -7.42 21.98
CA LYS A 26 14.13 -6.06 22.52
C LYS A 26 13.61 -5.12 21.42
N LYS A 27 12.33 -4.75 21.47
CA LYS A 27 11.76 -3.73 20.56
C LYS A 27 12.52 -2.41 20.73
N PRO A 28 13.06 -1.81 19.66
CA PRO A 28 13.67 -0.49 19.76
C PRO A 28 12.56 0.55 20.01
N SER A 29 12.60 1.14 21.21
CA SER A 29 11.82 2.33 21.57
C SER A 29 12.30 3.50 20.70
N LYS A 30 11.61 3.74 19.58
CA LYS A 30 11.80 4.94 18.75
C LYS A 30 11.00 6.06 19.43
N ALA A 31 11.67 7.18 19.69
CA ALA A 31 11.15 8.40 20.32
C ALA A 31 9.74 8.80 19.82
N PRO A 32 8.92 9.48 20.64
CA PRO A 32 7.52 9.77 20.27
C PRO A 32 7.49 10.68 19.05
N ALA A 33 7.26 10.08 17.88
CA ALA A 33 6.84 10.82 16.71
C ALA A 33 5.58 11.57 17.12
N LYS A 34 5.60 12.89 16.91
CA LYS A 34 4.51 13.80 17.27
C LYS A 34 3.28 13.35 16.48
N THR A 35 2.39 12.59 17.12
CA THR A 35 1.14 12.13 16.50
C THR A 35 0.23 13.33 16.32
N ILE A 36 0.15 13.86 15.11
CA ILE A 36 -0.87 14.86 14.76
C ILE A 36 -2.11 14.07 14.36
N CYS A 37 -3.02 13.84 15.31
CA CYS A 37 -4.36 13.34 15.01
C CYS A 37 -5.22 14.51 14.56
N VAL A 38 -5.53 14.60 13.27
CA VAL A 38 -6.60 15.49 12.80
C VAL A 38 -7.88 14.67 12.82
N ASN A 39 -8.81 15.08 13.69
CA ASN A 39 -10.14 14.50 13.73
C ASN A 39 -11.08 15.45 12.99
N VAL A 40 -11.63 15.00 11.87
CA VAL A 40 -12.61 15.76 11.10
C VAL A 40 -13.98 15.55 11.75
N LYS A 41 -14.89 16.52 11.67
CA LYS A 41 -16.21 16.47 12.33
C LYS A 41 -17.02 15.21 11.98
N ASP A 42 -16.70 14.58 10.87
CA ASP A 42 -17.40 13.41 10.32
C ASP A 42 -16.87 12.07 10.87
N GLY A 43 -15.88 12.09 11.78
CA GLY A 43 -15.31 10.88 12.38
C GLY A 43 -14.16 10.27 11.59
N SER A 44 -13.61 10.99 10.62
CA SER A 44 -12.39 10.63 9.90
C SER A 44 -11.16 10.81 10.78
N LYS A 45 -10.19 9.90 10.64
CA LYS A 45 -8.92 9.95 11.37
C LYS A 45 -7.77 10.08 10.38
N ALA A 46 -6.96 11.10 10.58
CA ALA A 46 -5.70 11.26 9.87
C ALA A 46 -4.53 11.36 10.85
N VAL A 47 -3.42 10.69 10.54
CA VAL A 47 -2.15 10.78 11.29
C VAL A 47 -0.98 11.04 10.35
N GLN A 48 0.05 11.69 10.88
CA GLN A 48 1.31 11.91 10.19
C GLN A 48 2.49 11.41 11.04
N GLY A 49 3.46 10.73 10.40
CA GLY A 49 4.69 10.22 11.01
C GLY A 49 4.51 9.04 11.96
N THR A 50 3.29 8.50 12.07
CA THR A 50 2.93 7.37 12.93
C THR A 50 1.90 6.49 12.26
N ASN A 51 1.69 5.29 12.81
CA ASN A 51 0.71 4.35 12.28
C ASN A 51 -0.69 4.68 12.79
N LEU A 52 -1.68 4.64 11.90
CA LEU A 52 -3.09 4.70 12.24
C LEU A 52 -3.58 3.28 12.50
N VAL A 53 -4.08 3.02 13.70
CA VAL A 53 -4.72 1.75 14.03
C VAL A 53 -6.20 2.02 14.26
N VAL A 54 -7.05 1.35 13.49
CA VAL A 54 -8.49 1.33 13.68
C VAL A 54 -8.81 0.12 14.54
N GLU A 55 -9.32 0.35 15.75
CA GLU A 55 -9.46 -0.71 16.76
C GLU A 55 -10.61 -1.69 16.41
N PRO A 56 -10.59 -2.92 16.95
CA PRO A 56 -11.65 -3.90 16.67
C PRO A 56 -13.04 -3.36 16.98
N GLY A 57 -13.96 -3.45 16.01
CA GLY A 57 -15.34 -2.97 16.17
C GLY A 57 -15.50 -1.44 16.09
N GLU A 58 -14.41 -0.69 15.92
CA GLU A 58 -14.45 0.73 15.69
C GLU A 58 -15.00 1.04 14.29
N LYS A 59 -15.80 2.10 14.18
CA LYS A 59 -16.30 2.62 12.91
C LYS A 59 -15.80 4.03 12.72
N ILE A 60 -15.16 4.28 11.59
CA ILE A 60 -14.66 5.61 11.21
C ILE A 60 -15.07 5.90 9.77
N HIS A 61 -15.06 7.18 9.41
CA HIS A 61 -15.41 7.59 8.05
C HIS A 61 -14.25 7.36 7.08
N ASP A 62 -13.16 8.13 7.24
CA ASP A 62 -11.90 7.92 6.50
C ASP A 62 -10.74 7.55 7.42
N ALA A 63 -9.77 6.81 6.88
CA ALA A 63 -8.55 6.42 7.55
C ALA A 63 -7.32 6.81 6.73
N VAL A 64 -6.58 7.84 7.15
CA VAL A 64 -5.43 8.35 6.40
C VAL A 64 -4.16 8.32 7.26
N ALA A 65 -3.08 7.73 6.74
CA ALA A 65 -1.75 7.85 7.34
C ALA A 65 -0.73 8.37 6.32
N VAL A 66 0.06 9.36 6.73
CA VAL A 66 1.20 9.88 5.96
C VAL A 66 2.48 9.57 6.72
N ASP A 67 3.47 8.99 6.06
CA ASP A 67 4.70 8.49 6.71
C ASP A 67 4.40 7.47 7.82
N GLY A 68 3.46 6.58 7.57
CA GLY A 68 3.01 5.57 8.52
C GLY A 68 2.05 4.57 7.89
N ASP A 69 1.84 3.46 8.58
CA ASP A 69 0.94 2.40 8.13
C ASP A 69 -0.51 2.66 8.59
N VAL A 70 -1.49 2.28 7.79
CA VAL A 70 -2.89 2.13 8.23
C VAL A 70 -3.16 0.66 8.52
N ILE A 71 -3.62 0.36 9.72
CA ILE A 71 -3.92 -1.00 10.19
C ILE A 71 -5.39 -1.04 10.59
N VAL A 72 -6.21 -1.74 9.80
CA VAL A 72 -7.64 -1.93 10.08
C VAL A 72 -7.81 -3.27 10.78
N LYS A 73 -8.12 -3.23 12.07
CA LYS A 73 -8.24 -4.45 12.88
C LYS A 73 -9.48 -5.26 12.54
N LYS A 74 -9.48 -6.52 12.95
CA LYS A 74 -10.63 -7.42 12.78
C LYS A 74 -11.93 -6.78 13.29
N GLY A 75 -12.95 -6.76 12.43
CA GLY A 75 -14.27 -6.25 12.77
C GLY A 75 -14.38 -4.73 12.80
N ALA A 76 -13.29 -4.00 12.54
CA ALA A 76 -13.35 -2.57 12.29
C ALA A 76 -14.01 -2.30 10.92
N VAL A 77 -14.70 -1.16 10.83
CA VAL A 77 -15.37 -0.71 9.61
C VAL A 77 -14.92 0.70 9.24
N VAL A 78 -14.49 0.87 8.00
CA VAL A 78 -14.25 2.19 7.41
C VAL A 78 -15.37 2.44 6.41
N ASP A 79 -16.16 3.49 6.63
CA ASP A 79 -17.36 3.77 5.83
C ASP A 79 -17.04 4.40 4.47
N ASN A 80 -15.86 4.99 4.32
CA ASN A 80 -15.38 5.55 3.08
C ASN A 80 -13.96 5.02 2.79
N ASP A 81 -12.95 5.89 2.63
CA ASP A 81 -11.67 5.51 2.04
C ASP A 81 -10.57 5.26 3.07
N VAL A 82 -9.63 4.38 2.70
CA VAL A 82 -8.40 4.12 3.43
C VAL A 82 -7.20 4.46 2.57
N ALA A 83 -6.35 5.38 3.04
CA ALA A 83 -5.17 5.81 2.31
C ALA A 83 -3.90 5.78 3.18
N ALA A 84 -2.82 5.19 2.66
CA ALA A 84 -1.48 5.29 3.24
C ALA A 84 -0.49 5.89 2.23
N VAL A 85 0.24 6.93 2.65
CA VAL A 85 1.30 7.57 1.84
C VAL A 85 2.65 7.26 2.47
N ARG A 86 3.56 6.66 1.69
CA ARG A 86 4.86 6.12 2.13
C ARG A 86 4.72 5.17 3.32
N GLY A 87 3.69 4.32 3.25
CA GLY A 87 3.36 3.34 4.28
C GLY A 87 2.51 2.24 3.70
N ARG A 88 2.06 1.31 4.53
CA ARG A 88 1.28 0.16 4.09
C ARG A 88 -0.15 0.24 4.59
N VAL A 89 -1.08 -0.28 3.80
CA VAL A 89 -2.44 -0.55 4.26
C VAL A 89 -2.55 -2.03 4.56
N ILE A 90 -2.90 -2.36 5.80
CA ILE A 90 -2.99 -3.74 6.30
C ILE A 90 -4.39 -3.94 6.85
N LEU A 91 -5.17 -4.77 6.17
CA LEU A 91 -6.46 -5.22 6.66
C LEU A 91 -6.28 -6.53 7.41
N GLU A 92 -6.94 -6.69 8.55
CA GLU A 92 -7.03 -7.98 9.23
C GLU A 92 -8.27 -8.77 8.77
N PRO A 93 -8.28 -10.11 8.90
CA PRO A 93 -9.47 -10.90 8.56
C PRO A 93 -10.72 -10.41 9.31
N GLY A 94 -11.78 -10.10 8.57
CA GLY A 94 -13.02 -9.54 9.08
C GLY A 94 -13.06 -8.01 9.17
N ALA A 95 -11.99 -7.31 8.77
CA ALA A 95 -12.04 -5.87 8.51
C ALA A 95 -12.93 -5.58 7.29
N ARG A 96 -13.63 -4.44 7.32
CA ARG A 96 -14.49 -4.00 6.22
C ARG A 96 -14.17 -2.56 5.84
N VAL A 97 -13.94 -2.32 4.56
CA VAL A 97 -13.78 -0.98 3.97
C VAL A 97 -14.83 -0.83 2.88
N LYS A 98 -15.66 0.19 2.95
CA LYS A 98 -16.72 0.40 1.96
C LYS A 98 -16.26 1.20 0.74
N GLY A 99 -15.28 2.08 0.93
CA GLY A 99 -14.68 2.83 -0.16
C GLY A 99 -13.46 2.13 -0.72
N ASP A 100 -12.52 2.95 -1.19
CA ASP A 100 -11.29 2.51 -1.83
C ASP A 100 -10.16 2.32 -0.80
N VAL A 101 -9.27 1.38 -1.10
CA VAL A 101 -8.04 1.14 -0.36
C VAL A 101 -6.86 1.54 -1.24
N VAL A 102 -6.12 2.56 -0.83
CA VAL A 102 -5.00 3.11 -1.59
C VAL A 102 -3.72 3.13 -0.77
N SER A 103 -2.64 2.61 -1.35
CA SER A 103 -1.28 2.74 -0.81
C SER A 103 -0.35 3.35 -1.85
N ILE A 104 0.39 4.38 -1.46
CA ILE A 104 1.37 5.06 -2.33
C ILE A 104 2.77 4.85 -1.77
N GLY A 105 3.66 4.27 -2.57
CA GLY A 105 5.04 3.95 -2.19
C GLY A 105 5.14 2.83 -1.16
N GLY A 106 4.12 1.98 -1.07
CA GLY A 106 4.06 0.91 -0.09
C GLY A 106 3.15 -0.25 -0.52
N GLU A 107 2.65 -1.00 0.45
CA GLU A 107 1.96 -2.26 0.19
C GLU A 107 0.49 -2.16 0.60
N VAL A 108 -0.41 -2.79 -0.16
CA VAL A 108 -1.78 -3.09 0.27
C VAL A 108 -1.87 -4.59 0.54
N ARG A 109 -2.31 -4.97 1.75
CA ARG A 109 -2.57 -6.36 2.14
C ARG A 109 -4.04 -6.55 2.48
N VAL A 110 -4.72 -7.37 1.69
CA VAL A 110 -6.09 -7.82 1.93
C VAL A 110 -6.06 -9.35 2.11
N PRO A 111 -6.00 -9.85 3.35
CA PRO A 111 -6.03 -11.27 3.62
C PRO A 111 -7.44 -11.82 3.46
N ALA A 112 -7.54 -13.15 3.35
CA ALA A 112 -8.82 -13.84 3.18
C ALA A 112 -9.83 -13.45 4.27
N GLY A 113 -10.99 -12.96 3.84
CA GLY A 113 -12.09 -12.57 4.72
C GLY A 113 -12.02 -11.14 5.25
N ALA A 114 -11.01 -10.34 4.88
CA ALA A 114 -11.18 -8.89 4.82
C ALA A 114 -12.05 -8.54 3.60
N HIS A 115 -12.80 -7.45 3.65
CA HIS A 115 -13.66 -7.04 2.54
C HIS A 115 -13.45 -5.57 2.20
N VAL A 116 -13.30 -5.29 0.91
CA VAL A 116 -13.21 -3.96 0.33
C VAL A 116 -14.31 -3.86 -0.71
N ASP A 117 -15.33 -3.01 -0.49
CA ASP A 117 -16.43 -2.88 -1.45
C ASP A 117 -15.99 -2.08 -2.69
N GLY A 118 -15.06 -1.13 -2.50
CA GLY A 118 -14.44 -0.35 -3.58
C GLY A 118 -13.21 -1.03 -4.18
N SER A 119 -12.30 -0.21 -4.67
CA SER A 119 -11.09 -0.61 -5.39
C SER A 119 -9.90 -0.77 -4.44
N ALA A 120 -8.98 -1.67 -4.78
CA ALA A 120 -7.72 -1.84 -4.08
C ALA A 120 -6.56 -1.43 -4.99
N THR A 121 -5.83 -0.40 -4.59
CA THR A 121 -4.79 0.23 -5.42
C THR A 121 -3.47 0.34 -4.67
N ALA A 122 -2.40 -0.21 -5.24
CA ALA A 122 -1.03 0.01 -4.79
C ALA A 122 -0.25 0.74 -5.89
N LEU A 123 0.14 1.99 -5.62
CA LEU A 123 0.95 2.81 -6.51
C LEU A 123 2.41 2.78 -6.04
N GLY A 124 3.34 2.35 -6.89
CA GLY A 124 4.76 2.31 -6.58
C GLY A 124 5.14 1.30 -5.49
N GLY A 125 4.37 0.24 -5.34
CA GLY A 125 4.67 -0.82 -4.37
C GLY A 125 4.03 -2.15 -4.73
N LYS A 126 3.36 -2.82 -3.78
CA LYS A 126 2.82 -4.17 -4.01
C LYS A 126 1.39 -4.31 -3.51
N LEU A 127 0.57 -4.98 -4.30
CA LEU A 127 -0.78 -5.37 -3.95
C LEU A 127 -0.84 -6.87 -3.68
N HIS A 128 -1.15 -7.22 -2.43
CA HIS A 128 -1.29 -8.59 -1.98
C HIS A 128 -2.75 -8.85 -1.59
N LEU A 129 -3.44 -9.61 -2.45
CA LEU A 129 -4.80 -10.08 -2.22
C LEU A 129 -4.77 -11.61 -2.11
N ASP A 130 -5.33 -12.17 -1.03
CA ASP A 130 -5.48 -13.62 -0.90
C ASP A 130 -6.58 -14.15 -1.84
N LYS A 131 -7.62 -13.35 -2.06
CA LYS A 131 -8.78 -13.66 -2.89
C LYS A 131 -9.20 -12.42 -3.65
N LYS A 132 -9.52 -12.56 -4.94
CA LYS A 132 -9.97 -11.42 -5.74
C LYS A 132 -11.40 -11.01 -5.39
N GLU A 133 -12.21 -11.93 -4.88
CA GLU A 133 -13.60 -11.72 -4.49
C GLU A 133 -13.75 -10.87 -3.21
N ASP A 134 -12.66 -10.70 -2.47
CA ASP A 134 -12.62 -9.87 -1.26
C ASP A 134 -12.57 -8.37 -1.62
N VAL A 135 -12.37 -8.02 -2.90
CA VAL A 135 -12.41 -6.65 -3.44
C VAL A 135 -13.54 -6.55 -4.47
N GLY A 136 -14.52 -5.68 -4.24
CA GLY A 136 -15.67 -5.49 -5.11
C GLY A 136 -15.37 -4.66 -6.35
N GLY A 137 -14.45 -3.71 -6.24
CA GLY A 137 -14.03 -2.80 -7.29
C GLY A 137 -12.80 -3.26 -8.08
N GLU A 138 -12.14 -2.30 -8.71
CA GLU A 138 -10.96 -2.58 -9.53
C GLU A 138 -9.74 -2.86 -8.65
N THR A 139 -8.84 -3.70 -9.16
CA THR A 139 -7.60 -4.04 -8.49
C THR A 139 -6.46 -3.47 -9.33
N VAL A 140 -5.77 -2.47 -8.80
CA VAL A 140 -4.75 -1.74 -9.54
C VAL A 140 -3.41 -1.86 -8.84
N ASP A 141 -2.50 -2.64 -9.42
CA ASP A 141 -1.09 -2.65 -9.04
C ASP A 141 -0.29 -1.88 -10.09
N PHE A 142 -0.05 -0.59 -9.84
CA PHE A 142 0.87 0.19 -10.66
C PHE A 142 2.22 0.25 -9.96
N SER A 143 2.95 -0.84 -10.08
CA SER A 143 4.38 -0.83 -9.83
C SER A 143 5.08 -0.26 -11.07
N LEU A 144 5.47 1.02 -11.02
CA LEU A 144 6.51 1.57 -11.91
C LEU A 144 7.85 0.92 -11.54
N VAL A 145 7.95 -0.40 -11.74
CA VAL A 145 9.24 -1.05 -11.82
C VAL A 145 9.65 -0.93 -13.25
N PHE A 146 10.79 -0.31 -13.38
CA PHE A 146 11.36 -0.09 -14.64
C PHE A 146 12.72 -0.76 -14.63
N ASN A 147 12.65 -2.06 -15.04
CA ASN A 147 13.53 -3.24 -15.30
C ASN A 147 14.90 -3.35 -14.61
N GLY A 148 15.36 -2.33 -13.90
CA GLY A 148 16.59 -1.79 -14.46
C GLY A 148 16.43 -1.30 -15.92
N ASP A 149 15.21 -1.09 -16.41
CA ASP A 149 14.81 -0.44 -17.66
C ASP A 149 13.30 -0.18 -17.78
N ASP A 150 12.95 0.95 -18.34
CA ASP A 150 11.60 1.44 -18.19
C ASP A 150 10.61 0.86 -19.27
N LEU A 151 9.66 -0.08 -19.01
CA LEU A 151 8.51 -0.39 -19.93
C LEU A 151 7.42 0.70 -20.18
N VAL A 152 6.99 1.50 -19.21
CA VAL A 152 6.29 2.79 -19.47
C VAL A 152 7.08 3.78 -20.37
N LYS A 153 8.41 3.66 -20.60
CA LYS A 153 9.07 4.42 -21.69
C LYS A 153 8.76 3.87 -23.08
N GLU A 154 8.45 2.59 -23.26
CA GLU A 154 8.06 2.10 -24.59
C GLU A 154 6.66 2.57 -24.99
N PHE A 155 5.73 2.64 -24.03
CA PHE A 155 4.39 3.16 -24.29
C PHE A 155 4.35 4.69 -24.37
N ILE A 156 5.16 5.40 -23.57
CA ILE A 156 5.25 6.86 -23.65
C ILE A 156 6.13 7.29 -24.83
N GLY A 157 7.21 6.57 -25.18
CA GLY A 157 8.06 6.90 -26.32
C GLY A 157 7.30 6.85 -27.65
N LYS A 158 6.43 5.85 -27.84
CA LYS A 158 5.55 5.79 -29.01
C LYS A 158 4.45 6.85 -29.01
N ALA A 159 4.04 7.36 -27.85
CA ALA A 159 3.03 8.42 -27.75
C ALA A 159 3.64 9.83 -27.79
N LEU A 160 4.94 9.99 -27.51
CA LEU A 160 5.63 11.29 -27.50
C LEU A 160 6.38 11.60 -28.79
N ASP A 161 6.75 10.61 -29.60
CA ASP A 161 7.49 10.85 -30.86
C ASP A 161 6.59 11.20 -32.07
N GLU A 162 5.26 11.19 -31.93
CA GLU A 162 4.35 11.71 -32.98
C GLU A 162 3.80 13.12 -32.70
N ASP A 163 4.07 13.71 -31.52
CA ASP A 163 3.65 15.09 -31.20
C ASP A 163 4.72 15.90 -30.44
N ALA A 164 6.00 15.68 -30.73
CA ALA A 164 7.07 16.65 -30.44
C ALA A 164 7.00 17.87 -31.39
N GLY A 165 5.79 18.38 -31.64
CA GLY A 165 5.48 19.43 -32.60
C GLY A 165 4.57 20.49 -32.00
N LYS A 166 5.16 21.39 -31.21
CA LYS A 166 4.58 22.67 -30.74
C LYS A 166 3.38 22.52 -29.79
N CYS A 167 3.68 22.46 -28.49
CA CYS A 167 2.80 23.04 -27.49
C CYS A 167 2.77 24.56 -27.74
N HIS A 168 1.83 25.02 -28.56
CA HIS A 168 1.43 26.42 -28.60
C HIS A 168 0.67 26.67 -27.30
N ILE A 169 1.14 27.60 -26.49
CA ILE A 169 0.30 28.22 -25.47
C ILE A 169 -0.80 28.91 -26.27
N LEU A 170 -2.03 28.41 -26.15
CA LEU A 170 -3.22 29.18 -26.48
C LEU A 170 -3.38 30.18 -25.35
N ASP A 171 -2.72 31.34 -25.50
CA ASP A 171 -3.20 32.56 -24.88
C ASP A 171 -4.32 33.05 -25.81
N ASP A 172 -5.53 32.54 -25.57
CA ASP A 172 -6.74 33.19 -26.08
C ASP A 172 -7.16 34.24 -25.04
N ASP A 173 -7.62 35.39 -25.56
CA ASP A 173 -8.25 36.56 -24.91
C ASP A 173 -7.25 37.67 -24.48
N ASP A 174 -7.15 38.87 -25.09
CA ASP A 174 -8.09 39.65 -25.89
C ASP A 174 -7.36 40.67 -26.81
N ASP A 175 -7.69 40.65 -28.10
CA ASP A 175 -7.58 41.81 -29.01
C ASP A 175 -8.85 42.65 -28.84
N ASP A 176 -8.78 43.77 -28.11
CA ASP A 176 -9.64 44.92 -28.37
C ASP A 176 -8.73 46.13 -28.59
N LYS A 177 -8.35 46.31 -29.86
CA LYS A 177 -7.84 47.57 -30.40
C LYS A 177 -9.06 48.45 -30.67
N ASP A 178 -9.24 49.49 -29.85
CA ASP A 178 -9.91 50.71 -30.31
C ASP A 178 -8.82 51.71 -30.69
N ASP A 179 -8.39 51.62 -31.95
CA ASP A 179 -7.78 52.73 -32.66
C ASP A 179 -8.90 53.66 -33.13
N ASP A 180 -8.97 54.88 -32.61
CA ASP A 180 -9.56 56.02 -33.31
C ASP A 180 -8.78 57.30 -32.96
N ASP A 181 -7.73 57.51 -33.75
CA ASP A 181 -7.51 58.70 -34.59
C ASP A 181 -8.02 60.09 -34.12
N LYS A 182 -7.06 61.03 -34.10
CA LYS A 182 -7.10 62.41 -34.65
C LYS A 182 -7.22 63.64 -33.72
N ASP A 183 -6.22 64.52 -33.96
CA ASP A 183 -6.22 65.98 -33.99
C ASP A 183 -6.38 66.77 -32.68
N VAL A 184 -5.28 67.41 -32.22
CA VAL A 184 -5.04 68.87 -32.11
C VAL A 184 -3.66 69.14 -31.50
#